data_AF-A0A8J8SI89-F1
#
_entry.id   AF-A0A8J8SI89-F1
#
_cell.length_a   1.000
_cell.length_b   1.000
_cell.length_c   1.000
_cell.angle_alpha   90.00
_cell.angle_beta   90.00
_cell.angle_gamma   90.00
#
_symmetry.space_group_name_H-M   'P 1'
#
loop_
_entity.id
_entity.type
_entity.pdbx_description
1 polymer ?
#
loop_
_entity_poly.entity_id
_entity_poly.type
_entity_poly.pdbx_seq_one_letter_code
_entity_poly.pdbx_strand_id
1 'polypeptide(L)'
;MKADIGLKIQKGVTYALIIIAIITFILGLGFMTDYYQLFYDGSQDMFNYYKDLQVLNKVIFQSTVAFIVLSFLLLAFDIHKKKAGVLGWLFVLGFSVYMITNSLTIVSAIPSYQQAYLAFDFSIIENYSISTMSFSMSRVLFTALTGLAVILLSVVTVNSIKKIKASKGSMGGTYGA
;
A
#
# COMPACT_ATOMS: atom_id res chain seq x y z
N MET A 1 1.50 34.53 6.33
CA MET A 1 2.30 33.40 5.80
C MET A 1 1.34 32.36 5.20
N LYS A 2 1.14 32.33 3.87
CA LYS A 2 0.27 31.30 3.26
C LYS A 2 0.95 29.94 3.42
N ALA A 3 0.32 29.03 4.17
CA ALA A 3 0.82 27.67 4.29
C ALA A 3 0.87 27.03 2.89
N ASP A 4 2.00 26.41 2.56
CA ASP A 4 2.19 25.74 1.27
C ASP A 4 1.20 24.56 1.19
N ILE A 5 0.21 24.66 0.30
CA ILE A 5 -0.85 23.65 0.13
C ILE A 5 -0.24 22.29 -0.18
N GLY A 6 0.87 22.24 -0.94
CA GLY A 6 1.57 21.00 -1.25
C GLY A 6 2.11 20.31 0.00
N LEU A 7 2.63 21.08 0.96
CA LEU A 7 3.15 20.52 2.22
C LEU A 7 2.04 19.96 3.10
N LYS A 8 0.86 20.59 3.12
CA LYS A 8 -0.31 20.07 3.84
C LYS A 8 -0.77 18.73 3.26
N ILE A 9 -0.86 18.63 1.93
CA ILE A 9 -1.23 17.39 1.25
C ILE A 9 -0.20 16.30 1.53
N GLN A 10 1.10 16.58 1.42
CA GLN A 10 2.17 15.62 1.72
C GLN A 10 2.04 15.03 3.13
N LYS A 11 1.85 15.89 4.14
CA LYS A 11 1.66 15.44 5.53
C LYS A 11 0.42 14.56 5.66
N GLY A 12 -0.73 15.02 5.14
CA GLY A 12 -1.98 14.26 5.20
C GLY A 12 -1.86 12.88 4.55
N VAL A 13 -1.27 12.82 3.36
CA VAL A 13 -1.06 11.56 2.62
C VAL A 13 -0.07 10.64 3.34
N THR A 14 0.98 11.18 3.95
CA THR A 14 1.94 10.38 4.74
C THR A 14 1.25 9.71 5.92
N TYR A 15 0.45 10.44 6.69
CA TYR A 15 -0.31 9.85 7.81
C TYR A 15 -1.36 8.86 7.33
N ALA A 16 -2.05 9.16 6.22
CA ALA A 16 -3.00 8.22 5.63
C ALA A 16 -2.32 6.90 5.21
N LEU A 17 -1.13 6.96 4.60
CA LEU A 17 -0.36 5.77 4.24
C LEU A 17 -0.01 4.93 5.47
N ILE A 18 0.44 5.56 6.56
CA ILE A 18 0.74 4.85 7.82
C ILE A 18 -0.50 4.14 8.35
N ILE A 19 -1.64 4.85 8.44
CA ILE A 19 -2.88 4.30 8.98
C ILE A 19 -3.37 3.13 8.12
N ILE A 20 -3.44 3.30 6.79
CA ILE A 20 -3.90 2.25 5.90
C ILE A 20 -2.94 1.06 5.91
N ALA A 21 -1.62 1.27 5.99
CA ALA A 21 -0.64 0.19 6.11
C ALA A 21 -0.85 -0.63 7.40
N ILE A 22 -1.12 0.03 8.54
CA ILE A 22 -1.45 -0.64 9.81
C ILE A 22 -2.74 -1.45 9.70
N ILE A 23 -3.80 -0.87 9.13
CA ILE A 23 -5.08 -1.59 8.91
C ILE A 23 -4.86 -2.83 8.03
N THR A 24 -4.07 -2.68 6.96
CA THR A 24 -3.77 -3.79 6.04
C THR A 24 -2.94 -4.89 6.72
N PHE A 25 -2.01 -4.52 7.60
CA PHE A 25 -1.26 -5.48 8.41
C PHE A 25 -2.16 -6.26 9.37
N ILE A 26 -3.09 -5.59 10.06
CA ILE A 26 -4.07 -6.26 10.93
C ILE A 26 -4.93 -7.22 10.12
N LEU A 27 -5.38 -6.81 8.93
CA LEU A 27 -6.11 -7.69 8.02
C LEU A 27 -5.26 -8.91 7.63
N GLY A 28 -3.97 -8.73 7.33
CA GLY A 28 -3.06 -9.83 7.02
C GLY A 28 -2.87 -10.83 8.17
N LEU A 29 -2.92 -10.38 9.43
CA LEU A 29 -2.90 -11.27 10.59
C LEU A 29 -4.17 -12.13 10.68
N GLY A 30 -5.33 -11.55 10.38
CA GLY A 30 -6.63 -12.23 10.41
C GLY A 30 -7.00 -12.94 9.10
N PHE A 31 -6.25 -12.79 8.02
CA PHE A 31 -6.68 -13.22 6.69
C PHE A 31 -6.96 -14.74 6.63
N MET A 32 -6.10 -15.56 7.23
CA MET A 32 -6.26 -17.02 7.18
C MET A 32 -7.35 -17.55 8.12
N THR A 33 -7.80 -16.75 9.11
CA THR A 33 -8.73 -17.26 10.13
C THR A 33 -10.08 -17.58 9.53
N ASP A 34 -10.50 -16.83 8.52
CA ASP A 34 -11.76 -17.03 7.80
C ASP A 34 -11.80 -18.33 6.98
N TYR A 35 -10.63 -18.96 6.78
CA TYR A 35 -10.47 -20.13 5.92
C TYR A 35 -10.02 -21.39 6.67
N TYR A 36 -9.91 -21.36 8.00
CA TYR A 36 -9.42 -22.53 8.76
C TYR A 36 -10.32 -23.76 8.62
N GLN A 37 -11.64 -23.60 8.48
CA GLN A 37 -12.52 -24.76 8.30
C GLN A 37 -12.27 -25.48 6.96
N LEU A 38 -11.70 -24.81 5.95
CA LEU A 38 -11.26 -25.49 4.71
C LEU A 38 -10.11 -26.47 4.96
N PHE A 39 -9.31 -26.23 5.99
CA PHE A 39 -8.20 -27.10 6.38
C PHE A 39 -8.65 -28.30 7.21
N TYR A 40 -9.57 -28.10 8.15
CA TYR A 40 -9.99 -29.15 9.08
C TYR A 40 -11.12 -30.02 8.54
N ASP A 41 -12.11 -29.40 7.91
CA ASP A 41 -13.40 -30.03 7.60
C ASP A 41 -13.68 -30.09 6.10
N GLY A 42 -12.77 -29.53 5.28
CA GLY A 42 -12.91 -29.46 3.82
C GLY A 42 -12.48 -30.73 3.08
N SER A 43 -12.76 -30.76 1.78
CA SER A 43 -12.24 -31.79 0.87
C SER A 43 -10.72 -31.63 0.65
N GLN A 44 -10.10 -32.64 0.02
CA GLN A 44 -8.69 -32.57 -0.36
C GLN A 44 -8.37 -31.35 -1.24
N ASP A 45 -9.28 -30.95 -2.13
CA ASP A 45 -9.11 -29.77 -3.00
C ASP A 45 -9.20 -28.47 -2.20
N MET A 46 -10.10 -28.37 -1.23
CA MET A 46 -10.20 -27.22 -0.32
C MET A 46 -8.96 -27.09 0.56
N PHE A 47 -8.40 -28.20 1.02
CA PHE A 47 -7.14 -28.22 1.76
C PHE A 47 -5.95 -27.75 0.90
N ASN A 48 -5.88 -28.19 -0.36
CA ASN A 48 -4.86 -27.73 -1.30
C ASN A 48 -5.01 -26.22 -1.55
N TYR A 49 -6.23 -25.75 -1.75
CA TYR A 49 -6.52 -24.33 -1.89
C TYR A 49 -6.15 -23.51 -0.64
N TYR A 50 -6.40 -24.05 0.55
CA TYR A 50 -5.97 -23.43 1.80
C TYR A 50 -4.45 -23.24 1.87
N LYS A 51 -3.66 -24.21 1.36
CA LYS A 51 -2.19 -24.05 1.25
C LYS A 51 -1.81 -22.96 0.25
N ASP A 52 -2.48 -22.87 -0.87
CA ASP A 52 -2.25 -21.80 -1.85
C ASP A 52 -2.56 -20.43 -1.23
N LEU A 53 -3.62 -20.33 -0.42
CA LEU A 53 -3.93 -19.11 0.34
C LEU A 53 -2.84 -18.74 1.34
N GLN A 54 -2.12 -19.70 1.94
CA GLN A 54 -0.98 -19.37 2.81
C GLN A 54 0.15 -18.68 2.05
N VAL A 55 0.37 -19.05 0.78
CA VAL A 55 1.36 -18.38 -0.08
C VAL A 55 0.94 -16.93 -0.33
N LEU A 56 -0.33 -16.70 -0.68
CA LEU A 56 -0.87 -15.34 -0.82
C LEU A 56 -0.76 -14.54 0.49
N ASN A 57 -1.18 -15.12 1.60
CA ASN A 57 -1.15 -14.46 2.90
C ASN A 57 0.29 -14.09 3.31
N LYS A 58 1.26 -14.96 3.04
CA LYS A 58 2.68 -14.67 3.28
C LYS A 58 3.13 -13.44 2.48
N VAL A 59 2.74 -13.34 1.21
CA VAL A 59 3.07 -12.17 0.37
C VAL A 59 2.41 -10.90 0.89
N ILE A 60 1.13 -10.97 1.27
CA ILE A 60 0.38 -9.85 1.88
C ILE A 60 1.07 -9.40 3.18
N PHE A 61 1.39 -10.34 4.06
CA PHE A 61 2.03 -10.06 5.34
C PHE A 61 3.41 -9.43 5.17
N GLN A 62 4.28 -10.01 4.33
CA GLN A 62 5.61 -9.46 4.07
C GLN A 62 5.55 -8.06 3.45
N SER A 63 4.63 -7.85 2.49
CA SER A 63 4.42 -6.55 1.85
C SER A 63 3.94 -5.51 2.86
N THR A 64 2.97 -5.84 3.70
CA THR A 64 2.42 -4.92 4.71
C THR A 64 3.43 -4.55 5.79
N VAL A 65 4.25 -5.48 6.25
CA VAL A 65 5.38 -5.19 7.16
C VAL A 65 6.34 -4.20 6.52
N ALA A 66 6.75 -4.45 5.27
CA ALA A 66 7.62 -3.53 4.54
C ALA A 66 6.97 -2.14 4.37
N PHE A 67 5.68 -2.09 4.06
CA PHE A 67 4.94 -0.84 3.89
C PHE A 67 4.86 -0.04 5.18
N ILE A 68 4.65 -0.68 6.34
CA ILE A 68 4.68 -0.01 7.65
C ILE A 68 6.06 0.59 7.89
N VAL A 69 7.12 -0.21 7.77
CA VAL A 69 8.49 0.24 8.02
C VAL A 69 8.85 1.41 7.11
N LEU A 70 8.59 1.29 5.81
CA LEU A 70 8.88 2.36 4.85
C LEU A 70 8.02 3.61 5.10
N SER A 71 6.76 3.45 5.52
CA SER A 71 5.88 4.57 5.84
C SER A 71 6.33 5.32 7.10
N PHE A 72 6.90 4.63 8.09
CA PHE A 72 7.55 5.28 9.23
C PHE A 72 8.85 5.99 8.82
N LEU A 73 9.63 5.40 7.91
CA LEU A 73 10.83 6.04 7.37
C LEU A 73 10.52 7.34 6.60
N LEU A 74 9.34 7.46 5.97
CA LEU A 74 8.87 8.74 5.40
C LEU A 74 8.91 9.87 6.43
N LEU A 75 8.71 9.55 7.73
CA LEU A 75 8.81 10.53 8.80
C LEU A 75 10.26 11.00 9.05
N ALA A 76 11.20 10.05 9.05
CA ALA A 76 12.62 10.31 9.26
C ALA A 76 13.26 11.11 8.11
N PHE A 77 12.80 10.92 6.87
CA PHE A 77 13.30 11.65 5.70
C PHE A 77 12.72 13.07 5.54
N ASP A 78 12.12 13.62 6.60
CA ASP A 78 11.74 15.02 6.68
C ASP A 78 10.82 15.48 5.53
N ILE A 79 9.93 14.60 5.05
CA ILE A 79 8.89 14.98 4.05
C ILE A 79 7.96 16.06 4.61
N HIS A 80 8.02 16.31 5.92
CA HIS A 80 7.30 17.33 6.68
C HIS A 80 7.96 18.72 6.62
N LYS A 81 9.20 18.81 6.13
CA LYS A 81 9.95 20.05 5.99
C LYS A 81 9.68 20.66 4.61
N LYS A 82 9.58 21.98 4.57
CA LYS A 82 9.27 22.78 3.36
C LYS A 82 10.28 22.60 2.20
N LYS A 83 11.41 21.94 2.45
CA LYS A 83 12.49 21.67 1.49
C LYS A 83 12.95 20.22 1.61
N ALA A 84 12.21 19.27 1.04
CA ALA A 84 12.76 17.93 0.83
C ALA A 84 14.07 18.04 0.01
N GLY A 85 15.14 17.41 0.51
CA GLY A 85 16.39 17.25 -0.22
C GLY A 85 16.22 16.25 -1.37
N VAL A 86 17.21 16.17 -2.26
CA VAL A 86 17.22 15.18 -3.35
C VAL A 86 17.09 13.76 -2.80
N LEU A 87 17.73 13.47 -1.65
CA LEU A 87 17.62 12.18 -0.96
C LEU A 87 16.19 11.85 -0.52
N GLY A 88 15.43 12.81 0.01
CA GLY A 88 14.03 12.60 0.39
C GLY A 88 13.13 12.35 -0.83
N TRP A 89 13.39 13.05 -1.94
CA TRP A 89 12.67 12.80 -3.20
C TRP A 89 12.98 11.40 -3.76
N LEU A 90 14.26 11.00 -3.78
CA LEU A 90 14.68 9.66 -4.22
C LEU A 90 14.07 8.56 -3.33
N PHE A 91 14.01 8.78 -2.01
CA PHE A 91 13.35 7.86 -1.09
C PHE A 91 11.86 7.71 -1.43
N VAL A 92 11.13 8.82 -1.61
CA VAL A 92 9.71 8.79 -2.00
C VAL A 92 9.52 8.08 -3.33
N LEU A 93 10.40 8.31 -4.31
CA LEU A 93 10.33 7.62 -5.61
C LEU A 93 10.47 6.11 -5.44
N GLY A 94 11.53 5.64 -4.77
CA GLY A 94 11.77 4.22 -4.55
C GLY A 94 10.65 3.56 -3.73
N PHE A 95 10.22 4.22 -2.66
CA PHE A 95 9.10 3.80 -1.82
C PHE A 95 7.80 3.67 -2.63
N SER A 96 7.43 4.69 -3.39
CA SER A 96 6.19 4.69 -4.17
C SER A 96 6.22 3.62 -5.25
N VAL A 97 7.33 3.46 -5.98
CA VAL A 97 7.45 2.38 -6.99
C VAL A 97 7.31 1.01 -6.32
N TYR A 98 8.05 0.74 -5.25
CA TYR A 98 7.97 -0.52 -4.53
C TYR A 98 6.55 -0.81 -4.02
N MET A 99 5.88 0.19 -3.43
CA MET A 99 4.52 0.06 -2.92
C MET A 99 3.50 -0.16 -4.03
N ILE A 100 3.60 0.57 -5.14
CA ILE A 100 2.69 0.43 -6.29
C ILE A 100 2.85 -0.96 -6.91
N THR A 101 4.07 -1.39 -7.21
CA THR A 101 4.30 -2.69 -7.87
C THR A 101 3.78 -3.86 -7.02
N ASN A 102 4.10 -3.90 -5.73
CA ASN A 102 3.61 -4.96 -4.84
C ASN A 102 2.09 -4.90 -4.65
N SER A 103 1.52 -3.71 -4.45
CA SER A 103 0.07 -3.55 -4.29
C SER A 103 -0.70 -3.99 -5.54
N LEU A 104 -0.24 -3.59 -6.73
CA LEU A 104 -0.86 -4.00 -7.99
C LEU A 104 -0.75 -5.51 -8.22
N THR A 105 0.39 -6.11 -7.89
CA THR A 105 0.57 -7.57 -7.98
C THR A 105 -0.47 -8.29 -7.11
N ILE A 106 -0.62 -7.87 -5.85
CA ILE A 106 -1.61 -8.44 -4.92
C ILE A 106 -3.04 -8.20 -5.41
N VAL A 107 -3.38 -6.98 -5.82
CA VAL A 107 -4.71 -6.63 -6.35
C VAL A 107 -5.07 -7.47 -7.58
N SER A 108 -4.10 -7.75 -8.45
CA SER A 108 -4.30 -8.57 -9.65
C SER A 108 -4.45 -10.07 -9.34
N ALA A 109 -3.82 -10.55 -8.27
CA ALA A 109 -3.89 -11.95 -7.86
C ALA A 109 -5.20 -12.28 -7.14
N ILE A 110 -5.71 -11.39 -6.27
CA ILE A 110 -6.88 -11.63 -5.42
C ILE A 110 -8.10 -12.19 -6.19
N PRO A 111 -8.51 -11.66 -7.36
CA PRO A 111 -9.66 -12.20 -8.10
C PRO A 111 -9.54 -13.68 -8.44
N SER A 112 -8.32 -14.15 -8.76
CA SER A 112 -8.08 -15.57 -9.08
C SER A 112 -8.34 -16.46 -7.86
N TYR A 113 -7.84 -16.07 -6.68
CA TYR A 113 -8.09 -16.80 -5.44
C TYR A 113 -9.58 -16.76 -5.07
N GLN A 114 -10.20 -15.58 -5.13
CA GLN A 114 -11.62 -15.42 -4.82
C GLN A 114 -12.52 -16.28 -5.73
N GLN A 115 -12.23 -16.37 -7.03
CA GLN A 115 -12.98 -17.21 -7.96
C GLN A 115 -12.78 -18.70 -7.69
N ALA A 116 -11.54 -19.13 -7.42
CA ALA A 116 -11.25 -20.51 -7.03
C ALA A 116 -11.99 -20.91 -5.75
N TYR A 117 -12.02 -20.03 -4.74
CA TYR A 117 -12.80 -20.24 -3.52
C TYR A 117 -14.29 -20.40 -3.81
N LEU A 118 -14.88 -19.50 -4.61
CA LEU A 118 -16.31 -19.53 -4.92
C LEU A 118 -16.73 -20.71 -5.81
N ALA A 119 -15.77 -21.42 -6.42
CA ALA A 119 -16.04 -22.59 -7.24
C ALA A 119 -16.25 -23.88 -6.42
N PHE A 120 -15.96 -23.87 -5.12
CA PHE A 120 -16.14 -25.03 -4.28
C PHE A 120 -17.60 -25.29 -3.89
N ASP A 121 -17.92 -26.56 -3.70
CA ASP A 121 -19.17 -26.98 -3.06
C ASP A 121 -18.99 -27.01 -1.53
N PHE A 122 -19.48 -25.97 -0.87
CA PHE A 122 -19.39 -25.82 0.59
C PHE A 122 -20.45 -26.62 1.36
N SER A 123 -21.36 -27.32 0.69
CA SER A 123 -22.38 -28.14 1.37
C SER A 123 -21.78 -29.30 2.17
N ILE A 124 -20.52 -29.67 1.89
CA ILE A 124 -19.78 -30.71 2.59
C ILE A 124 -19.30 -30.29 3.99
N ILE A 125 -19.28 -28.98 4.29
CA ILE A 125 -18.86 -28.45 5.60
C ILE A 125 -20.09 -28.00 6.37
N GLU A 126 -20.32 -28.63 7.52
CA GLU A 126 -21.47 -28.31 8.36
C GLU A 126 -21.37 -26.89 8.94
N ASN A 127 -22.46 -26.12 8.86
CA ASN A 127 -22.56 -24.75 9.38
C ASN A 127 -21.51 -23.75 8.82
N TYR A 128 -20.99 -24.00 7.60
CA TYR A 128 -20.02 -23.11 6.96
C TYR A 128 -20.71 -21.84 6.42
N SER A 129 -20.17 -20.67 6.79
CA SER A 129 -20.61 -19.39 6.23
C SER A 129 -19.63 -18.91 5.17
N ILE A 130 -20.05 -18.95 3.91
CA ILE A 130 -19.22 -18.50 2.79
C ILE A 130 -19.00 -16.99 2.88
N SER A 131 -17.76 -16.59 3.17
CA SER A 131 -17.36 -15.17 3.19
C SER A 131 -16.24 -14.87 2.19
N THR A 132 -16.36 -13.73 1.49
CA THR A 132 -15.31 -13.16 0.62
C THR A 132 -14.80 -11.81 1.13
N MET A 133 -15.08 -11.52 2.41
CA MET A 133 -14.78 -10.22 3.01
C MET A 133 -13.27 -9.93 3.02
N SER A 134 -12.43 -10.90 3.38
CA SER A 134 -10.98 -10.75 3.47
C SER A 134 -10.36 -10.47 2.09
N PHE A 135 -10.85 -11.10 1.01
CA PHE A 135 -10.49 -10.77 -0.37
C PHE A 135 -10.89 -9.34 -0.75
N SER A 136 -12.15 -8.98 -0.49
CA SER A 136 -12.70 -7.66 -0.85
C SER A 136 -11.98 -6.53 -0.11
N MET A 137 -11.77 -6.68 1.20
CA MET A 137 -11.05 -5.72 2.02
C MET A 137 -9.59 -5.60 1.60
N SER A 138 -8.91 -6.72 1.33
CA SER A 138 -7.53 -6.69 0.84
C SER A 138 -7.44 -5.90 -0.46
N ARG A 139 -8.33 -6.17 -1.41
CA ARG A 139 -8.35 -5.47 -2.71
C ARG A 139 -8.58 -3.96 -2.54
N VAL A 140 -9.51 -3.55 -1.69
CA VAL A 140 -9.79 -2.14 -1.40
C VAL A 140 -8.57 -1.46 -0.77
N LEU A 141 -7.96 -2.08 0.26
CA LEU A 141 -6.83 -1.50 0.98
C LEU A 141 -5.58 -1.36 0.11
N PHE A 142 -5.23 -2.39 -0.67
CA PHE A 142 -4.07 -2.30 -1.58
C PHE A 142 -4.32 -1.32 -2.74
N THR A 143 -5.57 -1.16 -3.21
CA THR A 143 -5.93 -0.11 -4.17
C THR A 143 -5.76 1.28 -3.55
N ALA A 144 -6.21 1.47 -2.30
CA ALA A 144 -6.03 2.73 -1.57
C ALA A 144 -4.55 3.07 -1.34
N LEU A 145 -3.72 2.09 -0.96
CA LEU A 145 -2.27 2.25 -0.81
C LEU A 145 -1.63 2.70 -2.12
N THR A 146 -2.01 2.07 -3.24
CA THR A 146 -1.54 2.46 -4.58
C THR A 146 -1.91 3.92 -4.89
N GLY A 147 -3.17 4.29 -4.68
CA GLY A 147 -3.65 5.67 -4.93
C GLY A 147 -2.91 6.70 -4.06
N LEU A 148 -2.74 6.42 -2.77
CA LEU A 148 -2.00 7.29 -1.85
C LEU A 148 -0.52 7.42 -2.24
N ALA A 149 0.14 6.33 -2.64
CA ALA A 149 1.53 6.34 -3.09
C ALA A 149 1.71 7.19 -4.37
N VAL A 150 0.77 7.12 -5.31
CA VAL A 150 0.76 7.95 -6.53
C VAL A 150 0.55 9.43 -6.19
N ILE A 151 -0.37 9.75 -5.29
CA ILE A 151 -0.60 11.13 -4.82
C ILE A 151 0.66 11.67 -4.16
N LEU A 152 1.27 10.91 -3.24
CA LEU A 152 2.49 11.33 -2.55
C LEU A 152 3.61 11.64 -3.54
N LEU A 153 3.87 10.71 -4.47
CA LEU A 153 4.90 10.85 -5.49
C LEU A 153 4.68 12.10 -6.35
N SER A 154 3.44 12.31 -6.78
CA SER A 154 3.06 13.45 -7.62
C SER A 154 3.30 14.77 -6.91
N VAL A 155 2.84 14.90 -5.66
CA VAL A 155 2.98 16.15 -4.89
C VAL A 155 4.45 16.43 -4.54
N VAL A 156 5.21 15.40 -4.14
CA VAL A 156 6.65 15.52 -3.85
C VAL A 156 7.44 15.92 -5.10
N THR A 157 7.09 15.38 -6.26
CA THR A 157 7.72 15.74 -7.55
C THR A 157 7.42 17.17 -7.96
N VAL A 158 6.14 17.59 -7.91
CA VAL A 158 5.73 18.96 -8.25
C VAL A 158 6.43 19.99 -7.35
N ASN A 159 6.49 19.73 -6.04
CA ASN A 159 7.16 20.63 -5.09
C ASN A 159 8.67 20.72 -5.36
N SER A 160 9.30 19.61 -5.76
CA SER A 160 10.72 19.56 -6.11
C SER A 160 11.03 20.35 -7.40
N ILE A 161 10.18 20.24 -8.42
CA ILE A 161 10.32 21.00 -9.68
C ILE A 161 10.15 22.51 -9.44
N LYS A 162 9.14 22.92 -8.65
CA LYS A 162 8.92 24.34 -8.29
C LYS A 162 10.15 24.94 -7.62
N LYS A 163 10.80 24.17 -6.74
CA LYS A 163 12.04 24.57 -6.06
C LYS A 163 13.20 24.78 -7.04
N ILE A 164 13.42 23.87 -7.97
CA ILE A 164 14.50 23.99 -8.97
C ILE A 164 14.30 25.25 -9.82
N LYS A 165 13.07 25.52 -10.27
CA LYS A 165 12.77 26.74 -11.05
C LYS A 165 13.02 28.02 -10.24
N ALA A 166 12.59 28.06 -8.97
CA ALA A 166 12.83 29.21 -8.11
C ALA A 166 14.33 29.47 -7.85
N SER A 167 15.13 28.41 -7.69
CA SER A 167 16.58 28.51 -7.50
C SER A 167 17.32 29.00 -8.74
N LYS A 168 16.86 28.65 -9.95
CA LYS A 168 17.47 29.15 -11.20
C LYS A 168 17.12 30.62 -11.46
N GLY A 169 15.90 31.04 -11.12
CA GLY A 169 15.46 32.43 -11.26
C GLY A 169 16.22 33.42 -10.37
N SER A 170 16.67 33.01 -9.17
CA SER A 170 17.45 33.88 -8.29
C SER A 170 18.92 34.03 -8.70
N MET A 171 19.44 33.16 -9.57
CA MET A 171 20.84 33.23 -10.06
C MET A 171 20.97 34.07 -11.34
N GLY A 172 19.88 34.30 -12.08
CA GLY A 172 19.87 35.12 -13.30
C GLY A 172 19.73 36.63 -13.08
N GLY A 173 19.39 37.07 -11.86
CA GLY A 173 19.15 38.48 -11.52
C GLY A 173 20.37 39.25 -11.01
N THR A 174 21.51 38.59 -10.78
CA THR A 174 22.73 39.20 -10.18
C THR A 174 23.85 39.49 -11.18
N TYR A 175 23.63 39.30 -12.48
CA TYR A 175 24.60 39.63 -13.55
C TYR A 175 24.04 40.64 -14.56
N GLY A 176 23.10 41.48 -14.14
CA GLY A 176 22.49 42.51 -14.96
C GLY A 176 22.30 43.80 -14.16
N ALA A 177 23.41 44.39 -13.71
CA ALA A 177 23.50 45.76 -13.24
C ALA A 177 24.83 46.34 -13.73
#